data_AF-A0A535Z8S1-F1
#
_entry.id   AF-A0A535Z8S1-F1
#
_cell.length_a   1.000
_cell.length_b   1.000
_cell.length_c   1.000
_cell.angle_alpha   90.00
_cell.angle_beta   90.00
_cell.angle_gamma   90.00
#
_symmetry.space_group_name_H-M   'P 1'
#
loop_
_entity.id
_entity.type
_entity.pdbx_description
1 polymer ?
#
loop_
_entity_poly.entity_id
_entity_poly.type
_entity_poly.pdbx_seq_one_letter_code
_entity_poly.pdbx_strand_id
1 'polypeptide(L)' 'MPRPVAERLDLTNQSYVILIRTKTSSERYYRDKAGWVKVSTRGRTFRATADQVLNHVLPALAGVKPNVTIDVEHNDPTS' A
#
# COMPACT_ATOMS: atom_id res chain seq x y z
N MET A 1 -21.89 -20.54 -15.27
CA MET A 1 -20.76 -19.58 -15.39
C MET A 1 -20.27 -19.27 -13.98
N PRO A 2 -19.04 -19.62 -13.59
CA PRO A 2 -18.47 -19.09 -12.35
C PRO A 2 -18.29 -17.57 -12.51
N ARG A 3 -18.69 -16.81 -11.49
CA ARG A 3 -18.49 -15.34 -11.44
C ARG A 3 -17.00 -15.02 -11.39
N PRO A 4 -16.54 -13.89 -11.98
CA PRO A 4 -15.15 -13.47 -11.88
C PRO A 4 -14.72 -13.34 -10.41
N VAL A 5 -13.50 -13.77 -10.08
CA VAL A 5 -12.93 -13.69 -8.71
C VAL A 5 -13.03 -12.26 -8.15
N ALA A 6 -12.96 -11.25 -9.01
CA ALA A 6 -13.12 -9.84 -8.66
C ALA A 6 -14.45 -9.49 -7.96
N GLU A 7 -15.53 -10.26 -8.16
CA GLU A 7 -16.82 -10.01 -7.51
C GLU A 7 -16.87 -10.46 -6.03
N ARG A 8 -15.80 -11.08 -5.50
CA ARG A 8 -15.69 -11.52 -4.09
C ARG A 8 -14.59 -10.84 -3.29
N LEU A 9 -13.69 -10.11 -3.94
CA LEU A 9 -12.57 -9.46 -3.27
C LEU A 9 -13.04 -8.18 -2.60
N ASP A 10 -12.62 -7.98 -1.34
CA ASP A 10 -12.81 -6.69 -0.68
C ASP A 10 -11.86 -5.67 -1.31
N LEU A 11 -12.43 -4.72 -2.07
CA LEU A 11 -11.69 -3.66 -2.76
C LEU A 11 -11.47 -2.42 -1.88
N THR A 12 -11.74 -2.49 -0.58
CA THR A 12 -11.49 -1.39 0.34
C THR A 12 -10.01 -1.29 0.71
N ASN A 13 -9.59 -0.10 1.13
CA ASN A 13 -8.20 0.21 1.48
C ASN A 13 -7.59 -0.70 2.57
N GLN A 14 -8.41 -1.40 3.37
CA GLN A 14 -7.93 -2.28 4.44
C GLN A 14 -7.36 -3.60 3.92
N SER A 15 -7.78 -4.00 2.72
CA SER A 15 -7.37 -5.25 2.07
C SER A 15 -6.14 -5.07 1.19
N TYR A 16 -5.44 -3.94 1.29
CA TYR A 16 -4.25 -3.68 0.49
C TYR A 16 -3.05 -3.30 1.35
N VAL A 17 -1.89 -3.83 0.95
CA VAL A 17 -0.59 -3.41 1.45
C VAL A 17 0.18 -2.79 0.28
N ILE A 18 0.63 -1.55 0.48
CA ILE A 18 1.41 -0.81 -0.51
C ILE A 18 2.88 -0.91 -0.12
N LEU A 19 3.70 -1.48 -1.00
CA LEU A 19 5.15 -1.50 -0.88
C LEU A 19 5.74 -0.40 -1.75
N ILE A 20 6.47 0.52 -1.13
CA ILE A 20 7.23 1.56 -1.81
C ILE A 20 8.70 1.20 -1.73
N ARG A 21 9.31 0.92 -2.88
CA ARG A 21 10.72 0.50 -2.97
C ARG A 21 11.55 1.55 -3.70
N THR A 22 12.75 1.74 -3.21
CA THR A 22 13.85 2.42 -3.90
C THR A 22 15.02 1.44 -4.04
N LYS A 23 16.13 1.87 -4.65
CA LYS A 23 17.33 1.02 -4.79
C LYS A 23 17.88 0.52 -3.44
N THR A 24 17.69 1.25 -2.34
CA THR A 24 18.34 0.98 -1.05
C THR A 24 17.37 0.86 0.12
N SER A 25 16.08 1.13 -0.10
CA SER A 25 15.08 1.12 0.95
C SER A 25 13.74 0.54 0.48
N SER A 26 13.03 -0.06 1.40
CA SER A 26 11.64 -0.49 1.21
C SER A 26 10.81 -0.06 2.40
N GLU A 27 9.66 0.53 2.13
CA GLU A 27 8.68 0.92 3.15
C GLU A 27 7.34 0.27 2.83
N ARG A 28 6.56 -0.05 3.87
CA ARG A 28 5.22 -0.63 3.70
C ARG A 28 4.16 0.28 4.29
N TYR A 29 3.04 0.41 3.60
CA TYR A 29 1.87 1.13 4.08
C TYR A 29 0.68 0.18 4.09
N TYR A 30 -0.04 0.15 5.20
CA TYR A 30 -1.30 -0.60 5.33
C TYR A 30 -2.27 0.20 6.19
N ARG A 31 -3.56 -0.11 6.09
CA ARG A 31 -4.59 0.53 6.90
C ARG A 31 -5.04 -0.41 8.02
N ASP A 32 -4.93 0.05 9.26
CA ASP A 32 -5.49 -0.63 10.43
C ASP A 32 -6.79 0.08 10.89
N LYS A 33 -7.33 -0.35 12.04
CA LYS A 33 -8.54 0.25 12.63
C LYS A 33 -8.37 1.73 13.01
N ALA A 34 -7.14 2.18 13.29
CA ALA A 34 -6.83 3.54 13.73
C ALA A 34 -6.37 4.46 12.58
N GLY A 35 -6.11 3.92 11.39
CA GLY A 35 -5.78 4.70 10.19
C GLY A 35 -4.62 4.08 9.41
N TRP A 36 -3.88 4.92 8.68
CA TRP A 36 -2.74 4.44 7.92
C TRP A 36 -1.51 4.26 8.82
N VAL A 37 -0.81 3.16 8.58
CA VAL A 37 0.45 2.82 9.23
C VAL A 37 1.53 2.73 8.17
N LYS A 38 2.64 3.41 8.42
CA LYS A 38 3.88 3.29 7.66
C LYS A 38 4.87 2.46 8.46
N VAL A 39 5.41 1.40 7.86
CA VAL A 39 6.55 0.64 8.37
C VAL A 39 7.78 1.03 7.56
N SER A 40 8.75 1.66 8.24
CA SER A 40 10.04 2.00 7.62
C SER A 40 10.88 0.75 7.35
N THR A 41 11.92 0.89 6.54
CA THR A 41 12.90 -0.18 6.27
C THR A 41 13.55 -0.75 7.54
N ARG A 42 13.61 0.04 8.62
CA ARG A 42 14.16 -0.39 9.92
C ARG A 42 13.11 -1.01 10.86
N GLY A 43 11.91 -1.31 10.36
CA GLY A 43 10.83 -1.91 11.16
C GLY A 43 10.10 -0.93 12.08
N ARG A 44 10.47 0.36 12.09
CA ARG A 44 9.75 1.37 12.88
C ARG A 44 8.40 1.69 12.25
N THR A 45 7.37 1.76 13.09
CA THR A 45 6.00 2.09 12.71
C THR A 45 5.69 3.57 12.96
N PHE A 46 4.95 4.18 12.04
CA PHE A 46 4.51 5.57 12.13
C PHE A 46 3.04 5.68 11.70
N ARG A 47 2.31 6.61 12.30
CA ARG A 47 0.96 6.96 11.86
C ARG A 47 1.05 7.89 10.65
N ALA A 48 0.15 7.68 9.69
CA ALA A 48 0.03 8.50 8.50
C ALA A 48 -1.43 8.87 8.24
N THR A 49 -1.64 9.98 7.54
CA THR A 49 -2.94 10.33 6.97
C THR A 49 -3.06 9.76 5.55
N ALA A 50 -4.29 9.71 5.02
CA ALA A 50 -4.49 9.29 3.63
C ALA A 50 -3.74 10.20 2.64
N ASP A 51 -3.75 11.51 2.87
CA ASP A 51 -3.01 12.47 2.03
C ASP A 51 -1.50 12.24 2.05
N GLN A 52 -0.93 11.88 3.21
CA GLN A 52 0.49 11.52 3.29
C GLN A 52 0.81 10.27 2.48
N VAL A 53 -0.06 9.26 2.52
CA VAL A 53 0.09 8.06 1.68
C VAL A 53 0.03 8.43 0.20
N LEU A 54 -0.96 9.24 -0.21
CA LEU A 54 -1.10 9.69 -1.59
C LEU A 54 0.09 10.52 -2.08
N ASN A 55 0.64 11.40 -1.24
CA ASN A 55 1.83 12.18 -1.55
C ASN A 55 3.08 11.32 -1.79
N HIS A 56 3.10 10.09 -1.28
CA HIS A 56 4.16 9.12 -1.55
C HIS A 56 3.87 8.26 -2.79
N VAL A 57 2.62 7.87 -3.00
CA VAL A 57 2.21 6.97 -4.10
C VAL A 57 2.10 7.71 -5.44
N LEU A 58 1.42 8.85 -5.48
CA LEU A 58 1.08 9.55 -6.73
C LEU A 58 2.32 9.95 -7.55
N PRO A 59 3.42 10.48 -6.98
CA PRO A 59 4.60 10.83 -7.78
C PRO A 59 5.28 9.64 -8.45
N ALA A 60 5.18 8.44 -7.84
CA ALA A 60 5.72 7.22 -8.43
C ALA A 60 4.82 6.71 -9.56
N LEU A 61 3.49 6.69 -9.34
CA LEU A 61 2.52 6.30 -10.38
C LEU A 61 2.50 7.25 -11.57
N ALA A 62 2.71 8.55 -11.34
CA ALA A 62 2.82 9.55 -12.40
C ALA A 62 4.15 9.47 -13.18
N GLY A 63 5.08 8.59 -12.80
CA GLY A 63 6.39 8.46 -13.44
C GLY A 63 7.36 9.62 -13.14
N VAL A 64 7.00 10.55 -12.26
CA VAL A 64 7.85 11.70 -11.87
C VAL A 64 9.04 11.26 -11.02
N LYS A 65 8.89 10.16 -10.28
CA LYS A 65 9.96 9.53 -9.48
C LYS A 65 10.33 8.16 -10.07
N PRO A 66 11.14 8.08 -11.15
CA PRO A 66 11.45 6.82 -11.83
C PRO A 66 12.29 5.85 -10.99
N ASN A 67 12.93 6.33 -9.92
CA ASN A 67 13.70 5.50 -8.98
C ASN A 67 12.85 4.92 -7.84
N VAL A 68 11.53 5.10 -7.90
CA VAL A 68 10.57 4.60 -6.90
C VAL A 68 9.62 3.64 -7.59
N THR A 69 9.54 2.42 -7.07
CA THR A 69 8.58 1.40 -7.52
C THR A 69 7.48 1.24 -6.49
N ILE A 70 6.24 1.10 -6.96
CA ILE A 70 5.08 0.78 -6.13
C ILE A 70 4.62 -0.63 -6.49
N ASP A 71 4.55 -1.49 -5.49
CA ASP A 71 3.85 -2.78 -5.58
C ASP A 71 2.66 -2.75 -4.63
N VAL A 72 1.52 -3.27 -5.08
CA VAL A 72 0.31 -3.34 -4.26
C VAL A 72 -0.11 -4.79 -4.17
N GLU A 73 -0.13 -5.31 -2.95
CA GLU A 73 -0.59 -6.65 -2.65
C GLU A 73 -2.00 -6.57 -2.09
N HIS A 74 -2.92 -7.32 -2.69
CA HIS A 74 -4.24 -7.57 -2.09
C HIS A 74 -4.07 -8.66 -1.04
N ASN A 75 -4.48 -8.35 0.18
CA ASN A 75 -4.52 -9.28 1.29
C ASN A 75 -5.98 -9.53 1.61
N ASP A 76 -6.49 -10.69 1.23
CA ASP A 76 -7.80 -11.13 1.67
C ASP A 76 -7.78 -11.21 3.20
N PRO A 77 -8.64 -10.45 3.92
CA PRO A 77 -8.85 -10.69 5.32
C PRO A 77 -9.64 -12.00 5.46
N THR A 78 -9.01 -13.15 5.26
CA THR A 78 -9.65 -14.45 5.51
C THR A 78 -8.64 -15.55 5.85
N SER A 79 -8.53 -15.83 7.15
CA SER A 79 -9.07 -17.07 7.70
C SER A 79 -9.60 -16.79 9.10
#